data_AF-A0A957JNJ0-F1
#
_entry.id   AF-A0A957JNJ0-F1
#
_cell.length_a   1.000
_cell.length_b   1.000
_cell.length_c   1.000
_cell.angle_alpha   90.00
_cell.angle_beta   90.00
_cell.angle_gamma   90.00
#
_symmetry.space_group_name_H-M   'P 1'
#
loop_
_entity.id
_entity.type
_entity.pdbx_description
1 polymer ?
#
loop_
_entity_poly.entity_id
_entity_poly.type
_entity_poly.pdbx_seq_one_letter_code
_entity_poly.pdbx_strand_id
1 'polypeptide(L)'
;MEQELRIRLLGGCQINLDDEPEDGLLAKQEALLAYLAVSRQEHARTAVAALLWGGKSDSDALRNLRVNLATLSPRLKKFLDVGRQTVGLDVNGRYWLDVEAFETCLARSRQPNGRLNHALLREAIQLYRGDFMAEFDPGDAEEFEEWLAAQRLRLQAQYIQALDALIEHAIDQEVYDEGID
;
A
#
# COMPACT_ATOMS: atom_id res chain seq x y z
N MET A 1 -7.93 -16.52 -19.05
CA MET A 1 -8.30 -15.79 -17.82
C MET A 1 -7.26 -14.69 -17.65
N GLU A 2 -7.66 -13.44 -17.51
CA GLU A 2 -6.72 -12.35 -17.22
C GLU A 2 -6.30 -12.45 -15.76
N GLN A 3 -4.99 -12.37 -15.51
CA GLN A 3 -4.37 -12.46 -14.18
C GLN A 3 -4.61 -11.17 -13.40
N GLU A 4 -4.87 -11.27 -12.10
CA GLU A 4 -5.02 -10.14 -11.18
C GLU A 4 -3.80 -10.03 -10.25
N LEU A 5 -3.19 -8.85 -10.13
CA LEU A 5 -2.11 -8.61 -9.16
C LEU A 5 -2.70 -8.19 -7.82
N ARG A 6 -2.47 -8.97 -6.76
CA ARG A 6 -2.90 -8.66 -5.40
C ARG A 6 -1.72 -8.24 -4.54
N ILE A 7 -1.78 -7.03 -4.02
CA ILE A 7 -0.75 -6.44 -3.18
C ILE A 7 -1.34 -6.17 -1.80
N ARG A 8 -0.74 -6.81 -0.79
CA ARG A 8 -1.10 -6.63 0.61
C ARG A 8 0.07 -6.01 1.35
N LEU A 9 -0.16 -4.84 1.93
CA LEU A 9 0.85 -4.07 2.65
C LEU A 9 0.37 -3.63 4.04
N LEU A 10 -0.90 -3.83 4.41
CA LEU A 10 -1.38 -3.59 5.78
C LEU A 10 -1.12 -4.83 6.64
N GLY A 11 0.02 -4.86 7.32
CA GLY A 11 0.68 -6.05 7.85
C GLY A 11 1.98 -6.31 7.10
N GLY A 12 2.44 -7.56 7.02
CA GLY A 12 3.60 -7.92 6.20
C GLY A 12 3.38 -7.66 4.69
N CYS A 13 4.46 -7.50 3.93
CA CYS A 13 4.41 -7.37 2.48
C CYS A 13 4.08 -8.72 1.83
N GLN A 14 3.00 -8.79 1.07
CA GLN A 14 2.65 -9.96 0.26
C GLN A 14 2.23 -9.52 -1.14
N ILE A 15 2.85 -10.12 -2.14
CA ILE A 15 2.59 -9.83 -3.55
C ILE A 15 2.23 -11.15 -4.22
N ASN A 16 0.99 -11.23 -4.70
CA ASN A 16 0.42 -12.43 -5.29
C ASN A 16 -0.06 -12.13 -6.69
N LEU A 17 0.08 -13.11 -7.59
CA LEU A 17 -0.63 -13.12 -8.86
C LEU A 17 -1.75 -14.13 -8.78
N ASP A 18 -2.98 -13.64 -8.96
CA ASP A 18 -4.21 -14.33 -8.60
C ASP A 18 -4.16 -14.72 -7.10
N ASP A 19 -4.11 -16.02 -6.80
CA ASP A 19 -3.96 -16.53 -5.43
C ASP A 19 -2.59 -17.17 -5.18
N GLU A 20 -1.65 -17.08 -6.13
CA GLU A 20 -0.29 -17.63 -6.00
C GLU A 20 0.69 -16.55 -5.49
N PRO A 21 1.47 -16.81 -4.42
CA PRO A 21 2.52 -15.89 -3.99
C PRO A 21 3.62 -15.79 -5.05
N GLU A 22 4.10 -14.58 -5.31
CA GLU A 22 5.34 -14.39 -6.07
C GLU A 22 6.53 -14.47 -5.11
N ASP A 23 6.95 -15.71 -4.85
CA ASP A 23 8.07 -16.01 -3.96
C ASP A 23 9.43 -15.56 -4.54
N GLY A 24 10.38 -15.29 -3.63
CA GLY A 24 11.77 -15.00 -3.99
C GLY A 24 12.01 -13.58 -4.50
N LEU A 25 11.07 -12.66 -4.28
CA LEU A 25 11.33 -11.24 -4.48
C LEU A 25 12.43 -10.76 -3.52
N LEU A 26 13.33 -9.93 -4.06
CA LEU A 26 14.32 -9.24 -3.25
C LEU A 26 13.64 -8.06 -2.53
N ALA A 27 14.13 -7.69 -1.34
CA ALA A 27 13.60 -6.53 -0.59
C ALA A 27 13.49 -5.26 -1.45
N LYS A 28 14.50 -4.93 -2.27
CA LYS A 28 14.41 -3.76 -3.17
C LYS A 28 13.33 -3.88 -4.26
N GLN A 29 12.96 -5.09 -4.67
CA GLN A 29 11.84 -5.32 -5.60
C GLN A 29 10.49 -5.14 -4.89
N GLU A 30 10.35 -5.65 -3.67
CA GLU A 30 9.17 -5.42 -2.84
C GLU A 30 8.98 -3.93 -2.53
N ALA A 31 10.06 -3.24 -2.12
CA ALA A 31 10.08 -1.80 -1.89
C ALA A 31 9.66 -1.02 -3.13
N LEU A 32 10.21 -1.36 -4.30
CA LEU A 32 9.84 -0.76 -5.57
C LEU A 32 8.33 -0.92 -5.85
N LEU A 33 7.82 -2.16 -5.78
CA LEU A 33 6.42 -2.45 -6.07
C LEU A 33 5.47 -1.77 -5.09
N ALA A 34 5.80 -1.79 -3.79
CA ALA A 34 5.04 -1.10 -2.76
C ALA A 34 5.00 0.42 -2.99
N TYR A 35 6.15 1.04 -3.29
CA TYR A 35 6.23 2.46 -3.57
C TYR A 35 5.38 2.86 -4.78
N LEU A 36 5.52 2.14 -5.90
CA LEU A 36 4.76 2.41 -7.11
C LEU A 36 3.25 2.20 -6.90
N ALA A 37 2.86 1.14 -6.19
CA ALA A 37 1.46 0.85 -5.93
C ALA A 37 0.79 1.86 -5.00
N VAL A 38 1.45 2.27 -3.91
CA VAL A 38 0.90 3.23 -2.94
C VAL A 38 0.86 4.64 -3.51
N SER A 39 1.84 5.02 -4.32
CA SER A 39 1.91 6.36 -4.90
C SER A 39 0.93 6.58 -6.07
N ARG A 40 0.46 5.50 -6.71
CA ARG A 40 -0.56 5.50 -7.80
C ARG A 40 -0.27 6.48 -8.94
N GLN A 41 1.02 6.69 -9.24
CA GLN A 41 1.46 7.60 -10.29
C GLN A 41 2.74 7.09 -10.95
N GLU A 42 3.05 7.62 -12.12
CA GLU A 42 4.36 7.43 -12.74
C GLU A 42 5.43 8.28 -12.03
N HIS A 43 6.62 7.70 -11.87
CA HIS A 43 7.76 8.37 -11.26
C HIS A 43 8.95 8.43 -12.20
N ALA A 44 9.74 9.49 -12.11
CA ALA A 44 11.04 9.54 -12.77
C ALA A 44 11.94 8.40 -12.24
N ARG A 45 12.58 7.67 -13.15
CA ARG A 45 13.51 6.58 -12.82
C ARG A 45 14.67 7.08 -11.95
N THR A 46 15.10 8.32 -12.12
CA THR A 46 16.12 8.96 -11.27
C THR A 46 15.63 9.11 -9.84
N ALA A 47 14.39 9.54 -9.63
CA ALA A 47 13.80 9.69 -8.30
C ALA A 47 13.63 8.34 -7.60
N VAL A 48 13.11 7.33 -8.30
CA VAL A 48 12.97 5.97 -7.75
C VAL A 48 14.33 5.34 -7.46
N ALA A 49 15.32 5.59 -8.30
CA ALA A 49 16.68 5.11 -8.06
C ALA A 49 17.31 5.75 -6.81
N ALA A 50 17.15 7.07 -6.65
CA ALA A 50 17.61 7.78 -5.46
C ALA A 50 16.87 7.28 -4.20
N LEU A 51 15.55 7.09 -4.27
CA LEU A 51 14.76 6.57 -3.15
C LEU A 51 15.26 5.21 -2.63
N LEU A 52 15.58 4.29 -3.54
CA LEU A 52 15.91 2.90 -3.19
C LEU A 52 17.41 2.64 -3.01
N TRP A 53 18.27 3.56 -3.44
CA TRP A 53 19.73 3.43 -3.38
C TRP A 53 20.44 4.77 -3.10
N GLY A 54 19.86 5.66 -2.28
CA GLY A 54 20.36 7.02 -2.05
C GLY A 54 21.79 7.12 -1.54
N GLY A 55 22.27 6.09 -0.82
CA GLY A 55 23.67 5.96 -0.42
C GLY A 55 24.68 5.69 -1.55
N LYS A 56 24.26 5.70 -2.83
CA LYS A 56 25.11 5.44 -4.00
C LYS A 56 25.17 6.64 -4.93
N SER A 57 26.16 6.64 -5.83
CA SER A 57 26.19 7.61 -6.93
C SER A 57 24.96 7.46 -7.84
N ASP A 58 24.49 8.56 -8.43
CA ASP A 58 23.34 8.55 -9.36
C ASP A 58 23.47 7.50 -10.47
N SER A 59 24.68 7.34 -11.01
CA SER A 59 24.95 6.34 -12.06
C SER A 59 24.82 4.90 -11.55
N ASP A 60 25.27 4.63 -10.32
CA ASP A 60 25.18 3.30 -9.71
C ASP A 60 23.74 3.01 -9.28
N ALA A 61 23.03 3.99 -8.73
CA ALA A 61 21.62 3.89 -8.37
C ALA A 61 20.75 3.59 -9.61
N LEU A 62 20.94 4.32 -10.71
CA LEU A 62 20.25 4.06 -11.98
C LEU A 62 20.59 2.70 -12.58
N ARG A 63 21.87 2.28 -12.49
CA ARG A 63 22.29 0.94 -12.92
C ARG A 63 21.58 -0.12 -12.08
N ASN A 64 21.52 0.05 -10.77
CA ASN A 64 20.83 -0.85 -9.85
C ASN A 64 19.34 -0.94 -10.14
N LEU A 65 18.65 0.19 -10.35
CA LEU A 65 17.24 0.20 -10.74
C LEU A 65 17.03 -0.57 -12.05
N ARG A 66 17.90 -0.38 -13.04
CA ARG A 66 17.82 -1.12 -14.31
C ARG A 66 17.95 -2.62 -14.10
N VAL A 67 18.92 -3.06 -13.29
CA VAL A 67 19.11 -4.49 -12.97
C VAL A 67 17.89 -5.02 -12.21
N ASN A 68 17.42 -4.31 -11.19
CA ASN A 68 16.26 -4.70 -10.38
C ASN A 68 14.99 -4.91 -11.23
N LEU A 69 14.71 -3.96 -12.15
CA LEU A 69 13.62 -4.07 -13.13
C LEU A 69 13.88 -5.19 -14.16
N ALA A 70 15.13 -5.44 -14.54
CA ALA A 70 15.49 -6.50 -15.48
C ALA A 70 15.35 -7.90 -14.87
N THR A 71 15.61 -8.06 -13.58
CA THR A 71 15.52 -9.35 -12.86
C THR A 71 14.15 -9.60 -12.23
N LEU A 72 13.22 -8.64 -12.27
CA LEU A 72 11.85 -8.84 -11.80
C LEU A 72 11.18 -9.97 -12.60
N SER A 73 10.31 -10.75 -11.95
CA SER A 73 9.49 -11.78 -12.58
C SER A 73 8.79 -11.23 -13.83
N PRO A 74 8.90 -11.88 -15.01
CA PRO A 74 8.19 -11.45 -16.21
C PRO A 74 6.67 -11.37 -16.03
N ARG A 75 6.10 -12.12 -15.07
CA ARG A 75 4.67 -12.04 -14.75
C ARG A 75 4.34 -10.70 -14.10
N LEU A 76 5.13 -10.26 -13.12
CA LEU A 76 4.97 -8.97 -12.44
C LEU A 76 5.26 -7.77 -13.34
N LYS A 77 6.23 -7.88 -14.25
CA LYS A 77 6.54 -6.77 -15.18
C LYS A 77 5.36 -6.36 -16.06
N LYS A 78 4.38 -7.24 -16.29
CA LYS A 78 3.17 -6.90 -17.05
C LYS A 78 2.28 -5.88 -16.35
N PHE A 79 2.45 -5.71 -15.04
CA PHE A 79 1.73 -4.75 -14.22
C PHE A 79 2.54 -3.47 -13.98
N LEU A 80 3.66 -3.29 -14.68
CA LEU A 80 4.48 -2.10 -14.62
C LEU A 80 4.50 -1.42 -15.99
N ASP A 81 4.25 -0.11 -16.00
CA ASP A 81 4.61 0.71 -17.14
C ASP A 81 6.07 1.16 -16.98
N VAL A 82 6.96 0.56 -17.76
CA VAL A 82 8.40 0.81 -17.71
C VAL A 82 8.83 1.62 -18.93
N GLY A 83 8.75 2.93 -18.80
CA GLY A 83 9.24 3.89 -19.79
C GLY A 83 10.77 4.06 -19.80
N ARG A 84 11.24 4.87 -20.75
CA ARG A 84 12.67 5.25 -20.85
C ARG A 84 13.11 6.11 -19.67
N GLN A 85 12.25 7.01 -19.21
CA GLN A 85 12.54 7.98 -18.16
C GLN A 85 11.64 7.82 -16.93
N THR A 86 10.48 7.18 -17.08
CA THR A 86 9.53 6.95 -16.01
C THR A 86 9.35 5.47 -15.71
N VAL A 87 8.80 5.18 -14.54
CA VAL A 87 8.32 3.86 -14.13
C VAL A 87 7.09 4.05 -13.24
N GLY A 88 6.05 3.26 -13.46
CA GLY A 88 4.82 3.28 -12.69
C GLY A 88 4.20 1.87 -12.57
N LEU A 89 3.19 1.75 -11.72
CA LEU A 89 2.27 0.62 -11.81
C LEU A 89 1.34 0.87 -13.01
N ASP A 90 1.09 -0.15 -13.83
CA ASP A 90 0.14 -0.05 -14.94
C ASP A 90 -1.29 0.01 -14.38
N VAL A 91 -1.88 1.21 -14.43
CA VAL A 91 -3.24 1.49 -13.95
C VAL A 91 -4.33 0.81 -14.79
N ASN A 92 -3.99 0.30 -15.98
CA ASN A 92 -4.91 -0.49 -16.80
C ASN A 92 -4.83 -1.98 -16.49
N GLY A 93 -3.79 -2.41 -15.76
CA GLY A 93 -3.68 -3.77 -15.25
C GLY A 93 -4.74 -4.03 -14.19
N ARG A 94 -5.29 -5.25 -14.16
CA ARG A 94 -6.16 -5.68 -13.05
C ARG A 94 -5.29 -5.86 -11.80
N TYR A 95 -5.33 -4.89 -10.89
CA TYR A 95 -4.68 -5.03 -9.60
C TYR A 95 -5.63 -4.69 -8.46
N TRP A 96 -5.31 -5.22 -7.28
CA TRP A 96 -5.96 -4.88 -6.03
C TRP A 96 -4.89 -4.59 -4.98
N LEU A 97 -5.03 -3.44 -4.31
CA LEU A 97 -4.15 -2.99 -3.24
C LEU A 97 -4.96 -2.79 -1.95
N ASP A 98 -4.57 -3.46 -0.87
CA ASP A 98 -5.31 -3.36 0.41
C ASP A 98 -5.29 -1.95 1.02
N VAL A 99 -4.20 -1.19 0.85
CA VAL A 99 -4.12 0.22 1.25
C VAL A 99 -5.15 1.08 0.52
N GLU A 100 -5.34 0.84 -0.78
CA GLU A 100 -6.34 1.56 -1.59
C GLU A 100 -7.77 1.18 -1.19
N ALA A 101 -8.01 -0.12 -0.99
CA ALA A 101 -9.29 -0.60 -0.50
C ALA A 101 -9.63 -0.01 0.88
N PHE A 102 -8.65 0.03 1.79
CA PHE A 102 -8.77 0.62 3.13
C PHE A 102 -9.17 2.09 3.06
N GLU A 103 -8.39 2.91 2.35
CA GLU A 103 -8.64 4.35 2.20
C GLU A 103 -9.99 4.62 1.52
N THR A 104 -10.35 3.82 0.51
CA THR A 104 -11.63 3.94 -0.19
C THR A 104 -12.80 3.62 0.74
N CYS A 105 -12.70 2.57 1.55
CA CYS A 105 -13.72 2.23 2.55
C CYS A 105 -13.88 3.36 3.58
N LEU A 106 -12.77 3.92 4.09
CA LEU A 106 -12.81 5.06 5.01
C LEU A 106 -13.47 6.29 4.36
N ALA A 107 -13.07 6.65 3.15
CA ALA A 107 -13.64 7.80 2.44
C ALA A 107 -15.15 7.62 2.19
N ARG A 108 -15.56 6.44 1.72
CA ARG A 108 -16.97 6.14 1.43
C ARG A 108 -17.82 5.89 2.68
N SER A 109 -17.19 5.63 3.81
CA SER A 109 -17.91 5.49 5.08
C SER A 109 -18.53 6.81 5.53
N ARG A 110 -17.93 7.95 5.16
CA ARG A 110 -18.43 9.28 5.48
C ARG A 110 -19.49 9.68 4.46
N GLN A 111 -20.76 9.67 4.87
CA GLN A 111 -21.85 10.05 3.99
C GLN A 111 -22.01 11.59 3.92
N PRO A 112 -22.54 12.14 2.81
CA PRO A 112 -22.75 13.58 2.67
C PRO A 112 -23.66 14.21 3.73
N ASN A 113 -24.53 13.43 4.36
CA ASN A 113 -25.44 13.85 5.43
C ASN A 113 -24.77 13.86 6.82
N GLY A 114 -23.45 13.62 6.91
CA GLY A 114 -22.70 13.56 8.16
C GLY A 114 -22.81 12.22 8.91
N ARG A 115 -23.63 11.27 8.44
CA ARG A 115 -23.72 9.93 9.02
C ARG A 115 -22.55 9.06 8.58
N LEU A 116 -22.20 8.10 9.42
CA LEU A 116 -21.20 7.08 9.12
C LEU A 116 -21.87 5.80 8.63
N ASN A 117 -21.31 5.20 7.58
CA ASN A 117 -21.63 3.84 7.18
C ASN A 117 -20.70 2.88 7.94
N HIS A 118 -21.23 2.37 9.06
CA HIS A 118 -20.48 1.47 9.94
C HIS A 118 -20.07 0.14 9.29
N ALA A 119 -20.78 -0.32 8.25
CA ALA A 119 -20.38 -1.52 7.52
C ALA A 119 -19.06 -1.29 6.77
N LEU A 120 -18.92 -0.14 6.09
CA LEU A 120 -17.69 0.24 5.39
C LEU A 120 -16.54 0.54 6.37
N LEU A 121 -16.82 1.11 7.54
CA LEU A 121 -15.79 1.27 8.59
C LEU A 121 -15.26 -0.07 9.08
N ARG A 122 -16.15 -1.04 9.33
CA ARG A 122 -15.75 -2.40 9.73
C ARG A 122 -14.93 -3.09 8.65
N GLU A 123 -15.31 -2.94 7.38
CA GLU A 123 -14.54 -3.47 6.25
C GLU A 123 -13.13 -2.85 6.19
N ALA A 124 -13.01 -1.53 6.35
CA ALA A 124 -11.71 -0.86 6.44
C ALA A 124 -10.85 -1.43 7.58
N ILE A 125 -11.42 -1.55 8.78
CA ILE A 125 -10.70 -2.09 9.95
C ILE A 125 -10.23 -3.52 9.71
N GLN A 126 -11.02 -4.37 9.04
CA GLN A 126 -10.64 -5.74 8.71
C GLN A 126 -9.49 -5.82 7.69
N LEU A 127 -9.34 -4.82 6.81
CA LEU A 127 -8.23 -4.74 5.87
C LEU A 127 -6.90 -4.42 6.58
N TYR A 128 -6.94 -3.68 7.69
CA TYR A 128 -5.77 -3.32 8.48
C TYR A 128 -5.36 -4.47 9.42
N ARG A 129 -4.52 -5.39 8.94
CA ARG A 129 -4.13 -6.60 9.69
C ARG A 129 -2.87 -6.41 10.56
N GLY A 130 -2.22 -5.26 10.45
CA GLY A 130 -1.00 -4.90 11.16
C GLY A 130 -0.40 -3.63 10.55
N ASP A 131 0.73 -3.19 11.11
CA ASP A 131 1.41 -2.01 10.61
C ASP A 131 1.84 -2.15 9.15
N PHE A 132 1.83 -1.04 8.42
CA PHE A 132 2.18 -1.01 7.00
C PHE A 132 3.59 -1.59 6.75
N MET A 133 3.66 -2.62 5.92
CA MET A 133 4.85 -3.44 5.66
C MET A 133 5.57 -3.81 6.96
N ALA A 134 4.86 -4.38 7.92
CA ALA A 134 5.41 -4.79 9.21
C ALA A 134 6.66 -5.67 9.02
N GLU A 135 7.68 -5.43 9.85
CA GLU A 135 8.96 -6.16 9.85
C GLU A 135 9.79 -6.05 8.55
N PHE A 136 9.35 -5.25 7.59
CA PHE A 136 10.07 -5.04 6.34
C PHE A 136 11.34 -4.19 6.56
N ASP A 137 12.46 -4.70 6.07
CA ASP A 137 13.76 -4.04 6.02
C ASP A 137 14.17 -3.82 4.55
N PRO A 138 14.19 -2.56 4.07
CA PRO A 138 14.61 -2.26 2.70
C PRO A 138 16.12 -2.39 2.47
N GLY A 139 16.92 -2.64 3.52
CA GLY A 139 18.38 -2.44 3.54
C GLY A 139 18.74 -0.99 3.26
N ASP A 140 20.01 -0.69 2.95
CA ASP A 140 20.54 0.67 2.70
C ASP A 140 19.67 1.52 1.73
N ALA A 141 18.65 2.21 2.24
CA ALA A 141 17.75 3.15 1.56
C ALA A 141 17.02 4.03 2.57
N GLU A 142 17.77 4.97 3.13
CA GLU A 142 17.30 5.93 4.14
C GLU A 142 16.07 6.70 3.65
N GLU A 143 16.06 7.17 2.40
CA GLU A 143 14.93 7.90 1.84
C GLU A 143 13.65 7.04 1.72
N PHE A 144 13.81 5.74 1.45
CA PHE A 144 12.68 4.81 1.47
C PHE A 144 12.21 4.52 2.90
N GLU A 145 13.12 4.39 3.86
CA GLU A 145 12.79 4.20 5.27
C GLU A 145 11.99 5.39 5.83
N GLU A 146 12.39 6.62 5.49
CA GLU A 146 11.64 7.83 5.83
C GLU A 146 10.23 7.80 5.23
N TRP A 147 10.11 7.46 3.94
CA TRP A 147 8.81 7.31 3.29
C TRP A 147 7.96 6.22 3.95
N LEU A 148 8.56 5.07 4.27
CA LEU A 148 7.90 3.94 4.93
C LEU A 148 7.38 4.34 6.32
N ALA A 149 8.20 5.04 7.11
CA ALA A 149 7.82 5.55 8.42
C ALA A 149 6.64 6.55 8.32
N ALA A 150 6.68 7.45 7.34
CA ALA A 150 5.59 8.39 7.10
C ALA A 150 4.28 7.67 6.71
N GLN A 151 4.34 6.64 5.87
CA GLN A 151 3.15 5.84 5.54
C GLN A 151 2.59 5.09 6.75
N ARG A 152 3.45 4.47 7.57
CA ARG A 152 3.04 3.79 8.81
C ARG A 152 2.27 4.73 9.74
N LEU A 153 2.82 5.92 10.02
CA LEU A 153 2.16 6.92 10.88
C LEU A 153 0.81 7.35 10.31
N ARG A 154 0.77 7.66 9.01
CA ARG A 154 -0.45 8.13 8.33
C ARG A 154 -1.56 7.07 8.38
N LEU A 155 -1.24 5.83 8.01
CA LEU A 155 -2.21 4.74 7.95
C LEU A 155 -2.67 4.31 9.34
N GLN A 156 -1.77 4.26 10.32
CA GLN A 156 -2.11 3.97 11.71
C GLN A 156 -3.04 5.03 12.29
N ALA A 157 -2.79 6.32 12.04
CA ALA A 157 -3.68 7.40 12.49
C ALA A 157 -5.09 7.27 11.90
N GLN A 158 -5.20 6.92 10.62
CA GLN A 158 -6.48 6.67 9.96
C GLN A 158 -7.21 5.45 10.55
N TYR A 159 -6.47 4.38 10.86
CA TYR A 159 -7.01 3.18 11.49
C TYR A 159 -7.56 3.46 12.90
N ILE A 160 -6.81 4.18 13.74
CA ILE A 160 -7.25 4.59 15.08
C ILE A 160 -8.53 5.43 15.01
N GLN A 161 -8.57 6.44 14.13
CA GLN A 161 -9.78 7.26 13.93
C GLN A 161 -11.00 6.44 13.50
N ALA A 162 -10.79 5.39 12.70
CA ALA A 162 -11.87 4.50 12.28
C ALA A 162 -12.39 3.64 13.46
N LEU A 163 -11.50 3.17 14.33
CA LEU A 163 -11.86 2.46 15.55
C LEU A 163 -12.65 3.34 16.50
N ASP A 164 -12.17 4.55 16.77
CA ASP A 164 -12.82 5.53 17.67
C ASP A 164 -14.26 5.79 17.20
N ALA A 165 -14.44 6.04 15.90
CA ALA A 165 -15.76 6.29 15.32
C ALA A 165 -16.73 5.09 15.43
N LEU A 166 -16.22 3.85 15.45
CA LEU A 166 -17.05 2.67 15.69
C LEU A 166 -17.40 2.49 17.17
N ILE A 167 -16.48 2.82 18.07
CA ILE A 167 -16.69 2.77 19.52
C ILE A 167 -17.74 3.79 19.94
N GLU A 168 -17.62 5.04 19.49
CA GLU A 168 -18.59 6.10 19.77
C GLU A 168 -20.01 5.68 19.36
N HIS A 169 -20.15 5.06 18.18
CA HIS A 169 -21.45 4.55 17.74
C HIS A 169 -21.99 3.41 18.61
N ALA A 170 -21.14 2.49 19.04
CA ALA A 170 -21.58 1.37 19.89
C ALA A 170 -22.09 1.88 21.25
N ILE A 171 -21.39 2.84 21.85
CA ILE A 171 -21.80 3.48 23.11
C ILE A 171 -23.14 4.22 22.94
N ASP A 172 -23.30 4.98 21.85
CA ASP A 172 -24.57 5.66 21.57
C ASP A 172 -25.73 4.66 21.49
N GLN A 173 -25.55 3.52 20.80
CA GLN A 173 -26.59 2.49 20.71
C GLN A 173 -26.94 1.87 22.07
N GLU A 174 -25.95 1.56 22.92
CA GLU A 174 -26.18 1.00 24.27
C GLU A 174 -26.96 1.98 25.16
N VAL A 175 -26.66 3.28 25.10
CA VAL A 175 -27.38 4.30 25.89
C VAL A 175 -28.83 4.50 25.42
N TYR A 176 -29.12 4.33 24.13
CA TYR A 176 -30.50 4.34 23.63
C TYR A 176 -31.29 3.09 24.05
N ASP A 177 -30.64 1.93 24.10
CA ASP A 177 -31.29 0.68 24.49
C ASP A 177 -31.60 0.62 26.01
N GLU A 178 -30.78 1.26 26.86
CA GLU A 178 -31.03 1.37 28.31
C GLU A 178 -32.04 2.46 28.71
N GLY A 179 -32.34 3.42 27.83
CA GLY A 179 -33.17 4.60 28.11
C GLY A 179 -34.67 4.47 27.79
N ILE A 180 -35.15 3.27 27.41
CA ILE A 180 -36.55 3.02 27.00
C ILE A 180 -37.40 2.29 28.06
N ASP A 181 -36.86 1.95 29.24
CA ASP A 181 -37.63 1.42 30.38
C ASP A 181 -38.03 2.50 31.41
#